data_AF-A0A6J6EL07-F1
#
_entry.id   AF-A0A6J6EL07-F1
#
_cell.length_a   1.000
_cell.length_b   1.000
_cell.length_c   1.000
_cell.angle_alpha   90.00
_cell.angle_beta   90.00
_cell.angle_gamma   90.00
#
_symmetry.space_group_name_H-M   'P 1'
#
loop_
_entity.id
_entity.type
_entity.pdbx_description
1 polymer ?
#
loop_
_entity_poly.entity_id
_entity_poly.type
_entity_poly.pdbx_seq_one_letter_code
_entity_poly.pdbx_strand_id
1 'polypeptide(L)'
;MFRKAFTGLDRKKWFDRMQPQTIAIATWLLYFEGGFTFLYWLDGADIHGFWKQRGGIGALLALISIFSFPIAGFLMANGKRLGWIVGIGASFSPFVLRALWKLDADTIWTWQDVIIGRSYVNFLFEAALCALLLHPMSRNYAKAWLR
;
A
#
# COMPACT_ATOMS: atom_id res chain seq x y z
N MET A 1 18.54 4.08 11.03
CA MET A 1 18.06 3.46 9.77
C MET A 1 17.61 4.50 8.73
N PHE A 2 16.75 5.47 9.08
CA PHE A 2 16.23 6.47 8.12
C PHE A 2 17.28 7.28 7.34
N ARG A 3 18.41 7.65 7.95
CA ARG A 3 19.45 8.48 7.32
C ARG A 3 20.13 7.85 6.09
N LYS A 4 20.13 6.52 5.96
CA LYS A 4 20.70 5.78 4.79
C LYS A 4 19.66 5.32 3.78
N ALA A 5 18.37 5.53 4.08
CA ALA A 5 17.29 5.06 3.21
C ALA A 5 17.22 5.84 1.90
N PHE A 6 17.56 7.12 1.94
CA PHE A 6 17.49 8.01 0.77
C PHE A 6 18.85 8.28 0.11
N THR A 7 19.93 7.66 0.59
CA THR A 7 21.27 7.84 0.03
C THR A 7 21.55 6.81 -1.07
N GLY A 8 22.03 7.25 -2.24
CA GLY A 8 22.40 6.39 -3.36
C GLY A 8 21.20 5.78 -4.09
N LEU A 9 20.07 6.50 -4.15
CA LEU A 9 18.90 6.10 -4.93
C LEU A 9 19.15 6.35 -6.42
N ASP A 10 18.96 5.32 -7.24
CA ASP A 10 18.92 5.45 -8.69
C ASP A 10 17.49 5.80 -9.13
N ARG A 11 17.31 7.04 -9.61
CA ARG A 11 16.01 7.57 -10.07
C ARG A 11 15.48 6.85 -11.32
N LYS A 12 16.34 6.15 -12.05
CA LYS A 12 15.94 5.37 -13.23
C LYS A 12 15.53 3.94 -12.85
N LYS A 13 15.86 3.48 -11.64
CA LYS A 13 15.58 2.12 -11.17
C LYS A 13 14.24 2.05 -10.46
N TRP A 14 13.19 1.78 -11.23
CA TRP A 14 11.82 1.57 -10.73
C TRP A 14 11.49 0.11 -10.47
N PHE A 15 12.29 -0.83 -10.99
CA PHE A 15 12.11 -2.24 -10.79
C PHE A 15 13.47 -2.94 -10.77
N ASP A 16 13.61 -3.98 -9.94
CA ASP A 16 14.82 -4.78 -9.87
C ASP A 16 14.52 -6.22 -10.31
N ARG A 17 15.17 -6.62 -11.41
CA ARG A 17 15.01 -7.97 -11.99
C ARG A 17 15.63 -9.07 -11.13
N MET A 18 16.52 -8.71 -10.20
CA MET A 18 17.17 -9.66 -9.30
C MET A 18 16.31 -9.99 -8.06
N GLN A 19 15.14 -9.34 -7.92
CA GLN A 19 14.22 -9.67 -6.83
C GLN A 19 13.61 -11.06 -7.02
N PRO A 20 13.36 -11.80 -5.93
CA PRO A 20 12.58 -13.02 -5.98
C PRO A 20 11.18 -12.75 -6.53
N GLN A 21 10.61 -13.74 -7.22
CA GLN A 21 9.31 -13.64 -7.86
C GLN A 21 8.22 -13.03 -6.94
N THR A 22 8.18 -13.41 -5.67
CA THR A 22 7.17 -12.90 -4.72
C THR A 22 7.30 -11.39 -4.47
N ILE A 23 8.51 -10.88 -4.31
CA ILE A 23 8.74 -9.43 -4.10
C ILE A 23 8.58 -8.67 -5.41
N ALA A 24 8.99 -9.26 -6.53
CA ALA A 24 8.79 -8.67 -7.84
C ALA A 24 7.30 -8.44 -8.10
N ILE A 25 6.45 -9.46 -7.87
CA ILE A 25 5.00 -9.33 -8.00
C ILE A 25 4.45 -8.31 -6.99
N ALA A 26 4.88 -8.34 -5.73
CA ALA A 26 4.45 -7.36 -4.73
C ALA A 26 4.80 -5.92 -5.13
N THR A 27 5.97 -5.70 -5.73
CA THR A 27 6.42 -4.37 -6.19
C THR A 27 5.53 -3.86 -7.32
N TRP A 28 5.17 -4.72 -8.28
CA TRP A 28 4.21 -4.37 -9.34
C TRP A 28 2.82 -4.09 -8.78
N LEU A 29 2.34 -4.92 -7.86
CA LEU A 29 1.05 -4.71 -7.22
C LEU A 29 1.01 -3.39 -6.44
N LEU A 30 2.08 -2.99 -5.75
CA LEU A 30 2.17 -1.67 -5.12
C LEU A 30 1.97 -0.54 -6.13
N TYR A 31 2.55 -0.65 -7.34
CA TYR A 31 2.35 0.37 -8.37
C TYR A 31 0.92 0.39 -8.91
N PHE A 32 0.32 -0.78 -9.15
CA PHE A 32 -1.07 -0.86 -9.61
C PHE A 32 -2.04 -0.34 -8.55
N GLU A 33 -1.88 -0.75 -7.30
CA GLU A 33 -2.68 -0.26 -6.17
C GLU A 33 -2.54 1.25 -5.99
N GLY A 34 -1.32 1.79 -6.07
CA GLY A 34 -1.12 3.24 -6.04
C GLY A 34 -1.83 3.95 -7.19
N GLY A 35 -1.87 3.35 -8.38
CA GLY A 35 -2.60 3.87 -9.53
C GLY A 35 -4.11 3.83 -9.34
N PHE A 36 -4.67 2.69 -8.95
CA PHE A 36 -6.12 2.53 -8.74
C PHE A 36 -6.62 3.39 -7.58
N THR A 37 -5.93 3.41 -6.44
CA THR A 37 -6.31 4.27 -5.30
C THR A 37 -6.25 5.75 -5.65
N PHE A 38 -5.30 6.17 -6.48
CA PHE A 38 -5.27 7.53 -7.02
C PHE A 38 -6.46 7.82 -7.95
N LEU A 39 -6.81 6.89 -8.85
CA LEU A 39 -7.97 7.03 -9.73
C LEU A 39 -9.28 7.11 -8.94
N TYR A 40 -9.45 6.25 -7.93
CA TYR A 40 -10.61 6.30 -7.02
C TYR A 40 -10.67 7.63 -6.26
N TRP A 41 -9.53 8.16 -5.84
CA TRP A 41 -9.46 9.49 -5.24
C TRP A 41 -9.88 10.59 -6.22
N LEU A 42 -9.51 10.51 -7.50
CA LEU A 42 -9.93 11.49 -8.52
C LEU A 42 -11.43 11.43 -8.79
N ASP A 43 -11.97 10.24 -9.05
CA ASP A 43 -13.37 10.00 -9.40
C ASP A 43 -14.32 10.14 -8.20
N GLY A 44 -13.78 10.16 -6.97
CA GLY A 44 -14.60 10.17 -5.76
C GLY A 44 -15.23 8.81 -5.44
N ALA A 45 -14.80 7.77 -6.13
CA ALA A 45 -15.22 6.39 -5.89
C ALA A 45 -14.45 5.75 -4.72
N ASP A 46 -15.01 4.67 -4.18
CA ASP A 46 -14.42 3.88 -3.09
C ASP A 46 -14.10 4.68 -1.79
N ILE A 47 -13.41 4.07 -0.83
CA ILE A 47 -13.09 4.68 0.46
C ILE A 47 -12.18 5.91 0.32
N HIS A 48 -11.24 5.87 -0.63
CA HIS A 48 -10.28 6.95 -0.87
C HIS A 48 -10.98 8.20 -1.43
N GLY A 49 -11.96 8.02 -2.32
CA GLY A 49 -12.82 9.09 -2.82
C GLY A 49 -13.81 9.62 -1.79
N PHE A 50 -14.37 8.74 -0.95
CA PHE A 50 -15.23 9.16 0.17
C PHE A 50 -14.49 10.12 1.11
N TRP A 51 -13.27 9.77 1.53
CA TRP A 51 -12.47 10.61 2.43
C TRP A 51 -12.11 11.96 1.82
N LYS A 52 -11.89 12.02 0.49
CA LYS A 52 -11.70 13.29 -0.22
C LYS A 52 -12.92 14.20 -0.11
N GLN A 53 -14.12 13.66 -0.32
CA GLN A 53 -15.36 14.45 -0.28
C GLN A 53 -15.70 14.94 1.13
N ARG A 54 -15.44 14.13 2.15
CA ARG A 54 -15.65 14.53 3.56
C ARG A 54 -14.63 15.56 4.04
N GLY A 55 -13.41 15.51 3.50
CA GLY A 55 -12.32 16.41 3.90
C GLY A 55 -11.71 16.07 5.27
N GLY A 56 -10.86 16.97 5.77
CA GLY A 56 -10.23 16.83 7.09
C GLY A 56 -9.07 15.82 7.16
N ILE A 57 -8.86 15.25 8.35
CA ILE A 57 -7.72 14.35 8.63
C ILE A 57 -7.78 13.07 7.78
N GLY A 58 -8.98 12.52 7.54
CA GLY A 58 -9.13 11.32 6.73
C GLY A 58 -8.73 11.51 5.26
N ALA A 59 -8.98 12.70 4.69
CA ALA A 59 -8.51 13.05 3.35
C ALA A 59 -6.97 13.08 3.27
N LEU A 60 -6.31 13.60 4.31
CA LEU A 60 -4.85 13.62 4.40
C LEU A 60 -4.28 12.20 4.54
N LEU A 61 -4.91 11.35 5.36
CA LEU A 61 -4.51 9.94 5.50
C LEU A 61 -4.67 9.17 4.18
N ALA A 62 -5.76 9.40 3.44
CA ALA A 62 -5.97 8.83 2.12
C ALA A 62 -4.87 9.29 1.14
N LEU A 63 -4.52 10.58 1.12
CA LEU A 63 -3.42 11.09 0.28
C LEU A 63 -2.06 10.49 0.65
N ILE A 64 -1.74 10.39 1.95
CA ILE A 64 -0.51 9.77 2.43
C ILE A 64 -0.44 8.31 1.98
N SER A 65 -1.56 7.57 2.10
CA SER A 65 -1.67 6.20 1.62
C SER A 65 -1.37 6.11 0.11
N ILE A 66 -2.00 6.93 -0.71
CA ILE A 66 -1.81 6.94 -2.17
C ILE A 66 -0.34 7.12 -2.54
N PHE A 67 0.37 8.08 -1.93
CA PHE A 67 1.79 8.29 -2.22
C PHE A 67 2.69 7.20 -1.62
N SER A 68 2.27 6.55 -0.53
CA SER A 68 3.05 5.51 0.13
C SER A 68 3.24 4.27 -0.75
N PHE A 69 2.27 3.93 -1.60
CA PHE A 69 2.31 2.79 -2.52
C PHE A 69 3.48 2.87 -3.53
N PRO A 70 3.58 3.90 -4.41
CA PRO A 70 4.68 4.02 -5.36
C PRO A 70 6.02 4.28 -4.67
N ILE A 71 6.05 4.99 -3.53
CA ILE A 71 7.27 5.22 -2.76
C ILE A 71 7.82 3.89 -2.22
N ALA A 72 6.95 3.02 -1.70
CA ALA A 72 7.34 1.70 -1.21
C ALA A 72 7.96 0.85 -2.33
N GLY A 73 7.33 0.81 -3.50
CA GLY A 73 7.84 0.09 -4.66
C GLY A 73 9.21 0.62 -5.11
N PHE A 74 9.34 1.95 -5.23
CA PHE A 74 10.59 2.58 -5.64
C PHE A 74 11.74 2.34 -4.66
N LEU A 75 11.47 2.43 -3.35
CA LEU A 75 12.46 2.13 -2.33
C LEU A 75 12.87 0.65 -2.33
N MET A 76 11.94 -0.27 -2.58
CA MET A 76 12.24 -1.70 -2.71
C MET A 76 13.09 -2.00 -3.94
N ALA A 77 12.82 -1.37 -5.08
CA ALA A 77 13.64 -1.48 -6.29
C ALA A 77 15.08 -0.99 -6.06
N ASN A 78 15.27 0.00 -5.18
CA ASN A 78 16.57 0.53 -4.79
C ASN A 78 17.23 -0.24 -3.63
N GLY A 79 16.70 -1.40 -3.25
CA GLY A 79 17.30 -2.26 -2.23
C GLY A 79 17.17 -1.74 -0.79
N LYS A 80 16.22 -0.84 -0.52
CA LYS A 80 16.04 -0.22 0.80
C LYS A 80 14.99 -0.97 1.61
N ARG A 81 15.34 -1.32 2.85
CA ARG A 81 14.45 -2.04 3.75
C ARG A 81 13.24 -1.20 4.17
N LEU A 82 13.39 0.12 4.19
CA LEU A 82 12.25 1.01 4.43
C LEU A 82 11.15 0.85 3.39
N GLY A 83 11.48 0.55 2.13
CA GLY A 83 10.46 0.33 1.11
C GLY A 83 9.51 -0.80 1.51
N TRP A 84 10.06 -1.92 1.97
CA TRP A 84 9.27 -3.07 2.45
C TRP A 84 8.41 -2.73 3.66
N ILE A 85 8.94 -1.98 4.64
CA ILE A 85 8.18 -1.56 5.82
C ILE A 85 7.04 -0.62 5.45
N VAL A 86 7.32 0.38 4.59
CA VAL A 86 6.30 1.30 4.08
C VAL A 86 5.27 0.55 3.25
N GLY A 87 5.70 -0.41 2.43
CA GLY A 87 4.80 -1.25 1.63
C GLY A 87 3.84 -2.08 2.49
N ILE A 88 4.32 -2.64 3.61
CA ILE A 88 3.44 -3.32 4.57
C ILE A 88 2.41 -2.33 5.13
N GLY A 89 2.86 -1.16 5.61
CA GLY A 89 1.96 -0.12 6.12
C GLY A 89 0.93 0.33 5.08
N ALA A 90 1.37 0.55 3.84
CA ALA A 90 0.53 0.91 2.71
C ALA A 90 -0.50 -0.18 2.41
N SER A 91 -0.11 -1.46 2.43
CA SER A 91 -1.02 -2.58 2.18
C SER A 91 -2.16 -2.67 3.19
N PHE A 92 -1.93 -2.26 4.44
CA PHE A 92 -2.97 -2.23 5.46
C PHE A 92 -3.83 -0.96 5.45
N SER A 93 -3.41 0.07 4.72
CA SER A 93 -4.07 1.37 4.73
C SER A 93 -5.54 1.35 4.27
N PRO A 94 -5.98 0.56 3.27
CA PRO A 94 -7.38 0.55 2.85
C PRO A 94 -8.30 -0.03 3.93
N PHE A 95 -7.82 -1.01 4.69
CA PHE A 95 -8.55 -1.60 5.82
C PHE A 95 -8.67 -0.61 6.98
N VAL A 96 -7.59 0.11 7.29
CA VAL A 96 -7.58 1.15 8.33
C VAL A 96 -8.53 2.29 7.98
N LEU A 97 -8.49 2.78 6.73
CA LEU A 97 -9.39 3.85 6.27
C LEU A 97 -10.86 3.43 6.31
N ARG A 98 -11.16 2.15 6.02
CA ARG A 98 -12.51 1.60 6.15
C ARG A 98 -12.96 1.48 7.61
N ALA A 99 -12.07 1.02 8.49
CA ALA A 99 -12.36 0.94 9.92
C ALA A 99 -12.64 2.32 10.52
N LEU A 100 -11.82 3.32 10.18
CA LEU A 100 -12.01 4.71 10.61
C LEU A 100 -13.34 5.29 10.13
N TRP A 101 -13.73 5.00 8.87
CA TRP A 101 -15.00 5.49 8.33
C TRP A 101 -16.18 4.92 9.12
N LYS A 102 -16.13 3.63 9.46
CA LYS A 102 -17.20 2.98 10.23
C LYS A 102 -17.29 3.47 11.67
N LEU A 103 -16.15 3.80 12.31
CA LEU A 103 -16.13 4.41 13.63
C LEU A 103 -16.78 5.79 13.66
N ASP A 104 -16.62 6.56 12.58
CA ASP A 104 -17.15 7.93 12.45
C ASP A 104 -18.63 7.97 12.01
N ALA A 105 -19.15 6.88 11.41
CA ALA A 105 -20.49 6.83 10.85
C ALA A 105 -21.57 6.24 11.77
N ASP A 106 -21.21 5.83 13.00
CA ASP A 106 -22.07 5.22 14.04
C ASP A 106 -23.13 4.24 13.48
N THR A 107 -22.70 3.43 12.50
CA THR A 107 -23.57 2.54 11.72
C THR A 107 -23.41 1.11 12.20
N ILE A 108 -24.48 0.30 12.11
CA ILE A 108 -24.42 -1.14 12.37
C ILE A 108 -23.35 -1.76 11.46
N TRP A 109 -22.27 -2.25 12.07
CA TRP A 109 -21.12 -2.78 11.35
C TRP A 109 -21.10 -4.30 11.33
N THR A 110 -20.70 -4.87 10.19
CA THR A 110 -20.29 -6.27 10.08
C THR A 110 -18.82 -6.30 9.73
N TRP A 111 -18.05 -7.23 10.30
CA TRP A 111 -16.63 -7.42 9.99
C TRP A 111 -16.35 -7.58 8.49
N GLN A 112 -17.33 -8.11 7.76
CA GLN A 112 -17.31 -8.25 6.31
C GLN A 112 -17.15 -6.91 5.58
N ASP A 113 -17.79 -5.83 6.04
CA ASP A 113 -17.73 -4.52 5.39
C ASP A 113 -16.33 -3.91 5.47
N VAL A 114 -15.65 -4.09 6.60
CA VAL A 114 -14.31 -3.55 6.83
C VAL A 114 -13.28 -4.33 6.00
N ILE A 115 -13.43 -5.66 5.94
CA ILE A 115 -12.46 -6.54 5.28
C ILE A 115 -12.67 -6.55 3.76
N ILE A 116 -13.89 -6.76 3.27
CA ILE A 116 -14.17 -6.90 1.83
C ILE A 116 -14.39 -5.55 1.15
N GLY A 117 -14.97 -4.57 1.86
CA GLY A 117 -15.32 -3.29 1.27
C GLY A 117 -16.42 -3.42 0.21
N ARG A 118 -16.40 -2.53 -0.79
CA ARG A 118 -17.45 -2.47 -1.84
C ARG A 118 -17.21 -3.41 -3.02
N SER A 119 -15.99 -3.89 -3.25
CA SER A 119 -15.64 -4.67 -4.44
C SER A 119 -14.74 -5.87 -4.09
N TYR A 120 -15.19 -7.06 -4.46
CA TYR A 120 -14.42 -8.30 -4.30
C TYR A 120 -13.12 -8.29 -5.11
N VAL A 121 -13.11 -7.62 -6.26
CA VAL A 121 -11.92 -7.50 -7.11
C VAL A 121 -10.88 -6.63 -6.42
N ASN A 122 -11.30 -5.51 -5.82
CA ASN A 122 -10.37 -4.65 -5.07
C ASN A 122 -9.80 -5.38 -3.86
N PHE A 123 -10.67 -6.08 -3.10
CA PHE A 123 -10.25 -6.91 -1.98
C PHE A 123 -9.24 -7.99 -2.38
N LEU A 124 -9.39 -8.61 -3.55
CA LEU A 124 -8.45 -9.61 -4.04
C LEU A 124 -7.03 -9.04 -4.16
N PHE A 125 -6.89 -7.84 -4.72
CA PHE A 125 -5.59 -7.21 -4.87
C PHE A 125 -4.99 -6.76 -3.53
N GLU A 126 -5.79 -6.17 -2.66
CA GLU A 126 -5.36 -5.79 -1.30
C GLU A 126 -4.89 -7.00 -0.50
N ALA A 127 -5.68 -8.09 -0.49
CA ALA A 127 -5.34 -9.32 0.20
C ALA A 127 -4.09 -10.00 -0.40
N ALA A 128 -3.98 -10.03 -1.73
CA ALA A 128 -2.81 -10.57 -2.42
C ALA A 128 -1.55 -9.76 -2.09
N LEU A 129 -1.64 -8.42 -2.05
CA LEU A 129 -0.54 -7.53 -1.70
C LEU A 129 -0.04 -7.81 -0.26
N CYS A 130 -0.95 -7.88 0.72
CA CYS A 130 -0.62 -8.22 2.09
C CYS A 130 0.04 -9.60 2.18
N ALA A 131 -0.54 -10.61 1.50
CA ALA A 131 -0.03 -11.97 1.50
C ALA A 131 1.39 -12.06 0.92
N LEU A 132 1.65 -11.39 -0.20
CA LEU A 132 2.96 -11.41 -0.87
C LEU A 132 4.04 -10.67 -0.07
N LEU A 133 3.71 -9.54 0.56
CA LEU A 133 4.66 -8.78 1.39
C LEU A 133 4.99 -9.47 2.71
N LEU A 134 4.05 -10.24 3.27
CA LEU A 134 4.25 -11.01 4.50
C LEU A 134 4.78 -12.42 4.25
N HIS A 135 4.75 -12.90 3.01
CA HIS A 135 5.20 -14.22 2.63
C HIS A 135 6.63 -14.50 3.16
N PRO A 136 6.94 -15.70 3.69
CA PRO A 136 8.26 -16.01 4.23
C PRO A 136 9.41 -15.75 3.23
N MET A 137 9.17 -15.97 1.93
CA MET A 137 10.16 -15.66 0.89
C MET A 137 10.48 -14.15 0.80
N SER A 138 9.47 -13.28 0.87
CA SER A 138 9.68 -11.84 0.84
C SER A 138 10.32 -11.33 2.13
N ARG A 139 9.88 -11.86 3.29
CA ARG A 139 10.45 -11.52 4.59
C ARG A 139 11.92 -11.93 4.71
N ASN A 140 12.30 -13.12 4.23
CA ASN A 140 13.67 -13.61 4.29
C ASN A 140 14.57 -12.80 3.36
N TYR A 141 14.11 -12.48 2.15
CA TYR A 141 14.84 -11.60 1.24
C TYR A 141 14.99 -10.20 1.81
N ALA A 142 13.93 -9.61 2.36
CA ALA A 142 13.96 -8.28 2.96
C ALA A 142 14.93 -8.18 4.14
N LYS A 143 15.12 -9.27 4.90
CA LYS A 143 16.12 -9.32 5.99
C LYS A 143 17.54 -9.49 5.48
N ALA A 144 17.74 -10.31 4.44
CA ALA A 144 19.08 -10.67 3.96
C ALA A 144 19.67 -9.61 3.01
N TRP A 145 18.86 -9.02 2.14
CA TRP A 145 19.33 -8.24 1.00
C TRP A 145 18.95 -6.76 1.06
N LEU A 146 17.82 -6.40 1.69
CA LEU A 146 17.42 -4.99 1.83
C LEU A 146 18.14 -4.35 3.03
N ARG A 147 18.73 -3.17 2.81
CA ARG A 147 19.52 -2.43 3.81
C ARG A 147 18.77 -1.23 4.39
#